data_AF-A0A942UQW9-F1
#
_entry.id   AF-A0A942UQW9-F1
#
_cell.length_a   1.000
_cell.length_b   1.000
_cell.length_c   1.000
_cell.angle_alpha   90.00
_cell.angle_beta   90.00
_cell.angle_gamma   90.00
#
_symmetry.space_group_name_H-M   'P 1'
#
loop_
_entity.id
_entity.type
_entity.pdbx_description
1 polymer ?
#
loop_
_entity_poly.entity_id
_entity_poly.type
_entity_poly.pdbx_seq_one_letter_code
_entity_poly.pdbx_strand_id
1 'polypeptide(L)'
;MDYKRNRRYFESISWKGAIISIIIGLILLSAYAPLGVIILIAAGAYLYFKIKGRPTDGEIDAIIQKQADIALQKGYDKLGVDPDEVNLIDPIVIHGPMFQRIRLPYLTKKGKDEYVRSSNHEIMVFFFSEQQVYFYNYSFSIIDDEINEGTDEYFYRDVVSVSTSSTTTTYTDSRTKKEETFSLEVFKLTTSGATSMTCAIQDSNSVQNQIRGMKNLLREKKSA
;
A
#
# COMPACT_ATOMS: atom_id res chain seq x y z
N MET A 1 -4.26 -11.32 -7.88
CA MET A 1 -5.10 -10.54 -6.92
C MET A 1 -6.52 -10.42 -7.48
N ASP A 2 -7.51 -10.06 -6.66
CA ASP A 2 -8.86 -9.73 -7.17
C ASP A 2 -8.98 -8.21 -7.40
N TYR A 3 -8.54 -7.77 -8.58
CA TYR A 3 -8.47 -6.36 -8.95
C TYR A 3 -9.83 -5.66 -8.92
N LYS A 4 -10.89 -6.34 -9.37
CA LYS A 4 -12.24 -5.79 -9.41
C LYS A 4 -12.80 -5.60 -7.99
N ARG A 5 -12.56 -6.55 -7.10
CA ARG A 5 -12.93 -6.43 -5.68
C ARG A 5 -12.16 -5.31 -5.01
N ASN A 6 -10.85 -5.24 -5.19
CA ASN A 6 -10.00 -4.22 -4.61
C ASN A 6 -10.37 -2.81 -5.09
N ARG A 7 -10.71 -2.64 -6.37
CA ARG A 7 -11.16 -1.34 -6.90
C ARG A 7 -12.39 -0.81 -6.17
N ARG A 8 -13.35 -1.68 -5.80
CA ARG A 8 -14.57 -1.28 -5.06
C ARG A 8 -14.29 -0.69 -3.67
N TYR A 9 -13.11 -0.92 -3.09
CA TYR A 9 -12.67 -0.29 -1.84
C TYR A 9 -12.57 1.24 -1.97
N PHE A 10 -12.05 1.71 -3.11
CA PHE A 10 -11.78 3.13 -3.38
C PHE A 10 -12.99 3.87 -3.97
N GLU A 11 -14.01 3.16 -4.44
CA GLU A 11 -15.17 3.72 -5.10
C GLU A 11 -16.23 4.24 -4.12
N SER A 12 -16.86 5.37 -4.45
CA SER A 12 -18.03 5.84 -3.72
C SER A 12 -19.26 4.95 -3.92
N ILE A 13 -20.13 4.97 -2.92
CA ILE A 13 -21.46 4.38 -3.02
C ILE A 13 -22.39 5.50 -3.45
N SER A 14 -23.00 5.37 -4.64
CA SER A 14 -24.04 6.30 -5.07
C SER A 14 -25.35 5.96 -4.36
N TRP A 15 -25.71 6.78 -3.37
CA TRP A 15 -26.93 6.60 -2.58
C TRP A 15 -28.18 7.17 -3.27
N LYS A 16 -28.02 8.01 -4.31
CA LYS A 16 -29.13 8.74 -4.96
C LYS A 16 -30.28 7.81 -5.39
N GLY A 17 -29.95 6.73 -6.12
CA GLY A 17 -30.96 5.77 -6.58
C GLY A 17 -31.69 5.08 -5.43
N ALA A 18 -30.95 4.64 -4.40
CA ALA A 18 -31.54 3.99 -3.23
C ALA A 18 -32.44 4.95 -2.43
N ILE A 19 -32.02 6.21 -2.24
CA ILE A 19 -32.81 7.23 -1.55
C ILE A 19 -34.12 7.50 -2.31
N ILE A 20 -34.05 7.67 -3.63
CA ILE A 20 -35.26 7.87 -4.46
C ILE A 20 -36.20 6.68 -4.34
N SER A 21 -35.69 5.45 -4.46
CA SER A 21 -36.51 4.24 -4.31
C SER A 21 -37.14 4.12 -2.92
N ILE A 22 -36.42 4.49 -1.86
CA ILE A 22 -36.96 4.49 -0.48
C ILE A 22 -38.10 5.50 -0.35
N ILE A 23 -37.94 6.73 -0.86
CA ILE A 23 -38.99 7.76 -0.81
C ILE A 23 -40.24 7.30 -1.55
N ILE A 24 -40.09 6.77 -2.77
CA ILE A 24 -41.21 6.24 -3.57
C ILE A 24 -41.90 5.09 -2.83
N GLY A 25 -41.12 4.17 -2.25
CA GLY A 25 -41.63 3.05 -1.48
C GLY A 25 -42.46 3.48 -0.27
N LEU A 26 -42.02 4.52 0.45
CA LEU A 26 -42.75 5.07 1.60
C LEU A 26 -44.06 5.76 1.19
N ILE A 27 -44.08 6.51 0.09
CA ILE A 27 -45.29 7.14 -0.45
C ILE A 27 -46.29 6.05 -0.89
N LEU A 28 -45.82 5.01 -1.57
CA LEU A 28 -46.68 3.91 -1.99
C LEU A 28 -47.12 3.04 -0.82
N LEU A 29 -46.42 3.02 0.31
CA LEU A 29 -46.87 2.30 1.49
C LEU A 29 -48.21 2.83 2.01
N SER A 30 -48.43 4.15 1.95
CA SER A 30 -49.68 4.79 2.38
C SER A 30 -50.80 4.73 1.34
N ALA A 31 -50.46 4.70 0.05
CA ALA A 31 -51.44 4.61 -1.04
C ALA A 31 -51.82 3.17 -1.41
N TYR A 32 -50.84 2.25 -1.47
CA TYR A 32 -50.99 0.85 -1.83
C TYR A 32 -49.87 -0.01 -1.22
N ALA A 33 -50.10 -0.44 0.03
CA ALA A 33 -49.09 -1.08 0.87
C ALA A 33 -48.29 -2.23 0.22
N PRO A 34 -48.89 -3.17 -0.55
CA PRO A 34 -48.14 -4.28 -1.14
C PRO A 34 -47.01 -3.82 -2.08
N LEU A 35 -47.26 -2.81 -2.92
CA LEU A 35 -46.26 -2.29 -3.85
C LEU A 35 -45.18 -1.47 -3.12
N GLY A 36 -45.57 -0.71 -2.10
CA GLY A 36 -44.62 0.02 -1.25
C GLY A 36 -43.60 -0.92 -0.59
N VAL A 37 -44.07 -2.04 -0.02
CA VAL A 37 -43.19 -3.06 0.60
C VAL A 37 -42.21 -3.66 -0.42
N ILE A 38 -42.69 -4.03 -1.62
CA ILE A 38 -41.84 -4.61 -2.67
C ILE A 38 -40.71 -3.64 -3.06
N ILE A 39 -41.02 -2.35 -3.23
CA ILE A 39 -40.03 -1.34 -3.61
C ILE A 39 -38.99 -1.14 -2.50
N LEU A 40 -39.41 -1.14 -1.24
CA LEU A 40 -38.49 -1.04 -0.10
C LEU A 40 -37.57 -2.25 0.00
N ILE A 41 -38.08 -3.47 -0.22
CA ILE A 41 -37.27 -4.69 -0.27
C ILE A 41 -36.26 -4.61 -1.42
N ALA A 42 -36.69 -4.18 -2.61
CA ALA A 42 -35.81 -4.02 -3.76
C ALA A 42 -34.70 -2.99 -3.52
N ALA A 43 -35.02 -1.87 -2.87
CA ALA A 43 -34.05 -0.85 -2.47
C ALA A 43 -33.04 -1.40 -1.44
N GLY A 44 -33.51 -2.15 -0.45
CA GLY A 44 -32.67 -2.83 0.54
C GLY A 44 -31.74 -3.87 -0.08
N ALA A 45 -32.26 -4.71 -0.98
CA ALA A 45 -31.47 -5.68 -1.72
C ALA A 45 -30.41 -5.00 -2.60
N TYR A 46 -30.78 -3.94 -3.33
CA TYR A 46 -29.85 -3.15 -4.14
C TYR A 46 -28.69 -2.58 -3.31
N LEU A 47 -28.99 -1.99 -2.14
CA LEU A 47 -27.96 -1.49 -1.21
C LEU A 47 -27.08 -2.62 -0.68
N TYR A 48 -27.67 -3.74 -0.28
CA TYR A 48 -26.95 -4.91 0.19
C TYR A 48 -25.94 -5.40 -0.85
N PHE A 49 -26.34 -5.57 -2.11
CA PHE A 49 -25.43 -5.99 -3.19
C PHE A 49 -24.34 -4.96 -3.52
N LYS A 50 -24.60 -3.66 -3.33
CA LYS A 50 -23.59 -2.60 -3.52
C LYS A 50 -22.52 -2.59 -2.43
N ILE A 51 -22.89 -2.92 -1.19
CA ILE A 51 -21.99 -2.95 -0.03
C ILE A 51 -21.28 -4.30 0.09
N LYS A 52 -21.98 -5.41 -0.23
CA LYS A 52 -21.47 -6.77 -0.10
C LYS A 52 -20.21 -7.00 -0.92
N GLY A 53 -19.20 -7.57 -0.27
CA GLY A 53 -17.94 -7.97 -0.88
C GLY A 53 -16.99 -6.82 -1.19
N ARG A 54 -17.26 -5.60 -0.72
CA ARG A 54 -16.26 -4.54 -0.69
C ARG A 54 -15.21 -4.87 0.39
N PRO A 55 -13.91 -4.78 0.09
CA PRO A 55 -12.87 -4.97 1.08
C PRO A 55 -13.00 -4.00 2.26
N THR A 56 -12.62 -4.46 3.43
CA THR A 56 -12.34 -3.62 4.60
C THR A 56 -10.92 -3.06 4.54
N ASP A 57 -10.63 -2.07 5.39
CA ASP A 57 -9.30 -1.48 5.50
C ASP A 57 -8.24 -2.56 5.82
N GLY A 58 -8.52 -3.43 6.80
CA GLY A 58 -7.61 -4.54 7.16
C GLY A 58 -7.48 -5.62 6.09
N GLU A 59 -8.48 -5.85 5.24
CA GLU A 59 -8.33 -6.77 4.10
C GLU A 59 -7.40 -6.21 3.02
N ILE A 60 -7.38 -4.88 2.83
CA ILE A 60 -6.41 -4.23 1.95
C ILE A 60 -5.00 -4.36 2.54
N ASP A 61 -4.85 -4.13 3.84
CA ASP A 61 -3.55 -4.27 4.52
C ASP A 61 -3.02 -5.70 4.45
N ALA A 62 -3.88 -6.70 4.63
CA ALA A 62 -3.49 -8.11 4.48
C ALA A 62 -3.02 -8.46 3.06
N ILE A 63 -3.59 -7.83 2.03
CA ILE A 63 -3.13 -8.00 0.64
C ILE A 63 -1.71 -7.41 0.48
N ILE A 64 -1.47 -6.23 1.05
CA ILE A 64 -0.17 -5.56 0.99
C ILE A 64 0.88 -6.38 1.75
N GLN A 65 0.56 -6.85 2.95
CA GLN A 65 1.46 -7.71 3.73
C GLN A 65 1.81 -8.99 2.97
N LYS A 66 0.81 -9.64 2.36
CA LYS A 66 1.06 -10.82 1.52
C LYS A 66 1.99 -10.50 0.34
N GLN A 67 1.92 -9.30 -0.23
CA GLN A 67 2.86 -8.87 -1.28
C GLN A 67 4.25 -8.60 -0.73
N ALA A 68 4.38 -8.08 0.50
CA ALA A 68 5.65 -7.93 1.18
C ALA A 68 6.35 -9.28 1.36
N ASP A 69 5.62 -10.30 1.80
CA ASP A 69 6.15 -11.66 1.95
C ASP A 69 6.57 -12.26 0.59
N ILE A 70 5.78 -12.03 -0.47
CA ILE A 70 6.11 -12.46 -1.83
C ILE A 70 7.34 -11.73 -2.35
N ALA A 71 7.44 -10.42 -2.11
CA ALA A 71 8.58 -9.60 -2.54
C ALA A 71 9.87 -10.05 -1.85
N LEU A 72 9.81 -10.44 -0.57
CA LEU A 72 10.96 -11.02 0.13
C LEU A 72 11.47 -12.29 -0.58
N GLN A 73 10.57 -13.23 -0.88
CA GLN A 73 10.95 -14.47 -1.58
C GLN A 73 11.47 -14.21 -2.98
N LYS A 74 10.78 -13.36 -3.75
CA LYS A 74 11.25 -12.93 -5.07
C LYS A 74 12.60 -12.23 -5.01
N GLY A 75 12.90 -11.50 -3.94
CA GLY A 75 14.18 -10.85 -3.73
C GLY A 75 15.33 -11.86 -3.73
N TYR A 76 15.20 -12.94 -2.96
CA TYR A 76 16.17 -14.05 -2.99
C TYR A 76 16.35 -14.60 -4.41
N ASP A 77 15.24 -14.96 -5.07
CA ASP A 77 15.26 -15.58 -6.40
C ASP A 77 15.87 -14.66 -7.48
N LYS A 78 15.50 -13.38 -7.48
CA LYS A 78 15.89 -12.41 -8.51
C LYS A 78 17.33 -11.92 -8.35
N LEU A 79 17.79 -11.79 -7.11
CA LEU A 79 19.17 -11.44 -6.81
C LEU A 79 20.10 -12.66 -6.90
N GLY A 80 19.55 -13.88 -6.89
CA GLY A 80 20.33 -15.12 -6.92
C GLY A 80 21.17 -15.31 -5.66
N VAL A 81 20.69 -14.79 -4.52
CA VAL A 81 21.41 -14.83 -3.24
C VAL A 81 20.89 -15.97 -2.38
N ASP A 82 21.81 -16.70 -1.77
CA ASP A 82 21.49 -17.74 -0.79
C ASP A 82 21.14 -17.07 0.55
N PRO A 83 20.00 -17.39 1.18
CA PRO A 83 19.68 -16.95 2.54
C PRO A 83 20.81 -17.12 3.56
N ASP A 84 21.65 -18.15 3.43
CA ASP A 84 22.78 -18.41 4.33
C ASP A 84 23.97 -17.48 4.10
N GLU A 85 24.06 -16.82 2.94
CA GLU A 85 25.11 -15.85 2.59
C GLU A 85 24.71 -14.40 2.92
N VAL A 86 23.42 -14.13 3.12
CA VAL A 86 22.86 -12.78 3.35
C VAL A 86 22.14 -12.64 4.71
N ASN A 87 22.69 -13.28 5.74
CA ASN A 87 22.09 -13.41 7.07
C ASN A 87 22.78 -12.60 8.18
N LEU A 88 23.58 -11.57 7.86
CA LEU A 88 24.22 -10.74 8.90
C LEU A 88 23.20 -10.12 9.87
N ILE A 89 22.04 -9.76 9.34
CA ILE A 89 20.82 -9.41 10.07
C ILE A 89 19.62 -9.93 9.28
N ASP A 90 18.46 -10.02 9.93
CA ASP A 90 17.20 -10.34 9.23
C ASP A 90 16.97 -9.36 8.06
N PRO A 91 16.46 -9.85 6.90
CA PRO A 91 16.11 -8.99 5.79
C PRO A 91 15.16 -7.87 6.21
N ILE A 92 15.39 -6.69 5.68
CA ILE A 92 14.59 -5.52 6.00
C ILE A 92 13.60 -5.28 4.88
N VAL A 93 12.32 -5.32 5.21
CA VAL A 93 11.22 -5.10 4.28
C VAL A 93 10.55 -3.78 4.64
N ILE A 94 10.64 -2.80 3.75
CA ILE A 94 10.01 -1.50 3.90
C ILE A 94 8.95 -1.37 2.82
N HIS A 95 7.73 -1.03 3.20
CA HIS A 95 6.66 -0.85 2.23
C HIS A 95 5.77 0.32 2.57
N GLY A 96 5.18 0.89 1.54
CA GLY A 96 4.24 1.98 1.70
C GLY A 96 3.47 2.34 0.45
N PRO A 97 2.54 3.31 0.58
CA PRO A 97 1.78 3.80 -0.54
C PRO A 97 2.72 4.55 -1.51
N MET A 98 2.61 4.20 -2.79
CA MET A 98 3.31 4.90 -3.86
C MET A 98 2.37 5.92 -4.48
N PHE A 99 2.65 7.20 -4.22
CA PHE A 99 1.94 8.33 -4.84
C PHE A 99 2.61 8.80 -6.14
N GLN A 100 3.82 8.29 -6.42
CA GLN A 100 4.53 8.47 -7.68
C GLN A 100 4.09 7.39 -8.68
N ARG A 101 4.00 7.77 -9.97
CA ARG A 101 3.11 7.12 -10.94
C ARG A 101 3.68 5.78 -11.46
N ILE A 102 3.18 4.65 -10.95
CA ILE A 102 3.22 3.35 -11.67
C ILE A 102 2.31 3.46 -12.90
N ARG A 103 1.00 3.63 -12.68
CA ARG A 103 0.00 3.98 -13.71
C ARG A 103 -1.11 4.86 -13.20
N LEU A 104 -1.63 5.68 -14.12
CA LEU A 104 -2.77 6.56 -13.88
C LEU A 104 -4.08 5.97 -14.43
N PRO A 105 -5.22 6.20 -13.74
CA PRO A 105 -5.32 6.85 -12.43
C PRO A 105 -5.02 5.88 -11.28
N TYR A 106 -4.20 6.30 -10.31
CA TYR A 106 -4.14 5.64 -9.01
C TYR A 106 -5.34 6.09 -8.17
N LEU A 107 -5.80 5.22 -7.26
CA LEU A 107 -6.90 5.52 -6.35
C LEU A 107 -6.38 5.59 -4.92
N THR A 108 -6.94 6.50 -4.14
CA THR A 108 -6.58 6.67 -2.73
C THR A 108 -7.84 6.77 -1.88
N LYS A 109 -7.76 6.32 -0.63
CA LYS A 109 -8.85 6.39 0.32
C LYS A 109 -8.29 6.54 1.72
N LYS A 110 -8.86 7.47 2.49
CA LYS A 110 -8.68 7.49 3.94
C LYS A 110 -9.51 6.38 4.58
N GLY A 111 -8.83 5.49 5.31
CA GLY A 111 -9.47 4.46 6.11
C GLY A 111 -10.26 5.04 7.28
N LYS A 112 -11.01 4.19 7.98
CA LYS A 112 -11.69 4.58 9.24
C LYS A 112 -10.69 4.81 10.38
N ASP A 113 -9.48 4.31 10.20
CA ASP A 113 -8.33 4.42 11.10
C ASP A 113 -7.43 5.61 10.73
N GLU A 114 -7.91 6.54 9.91
CA GLU A 114 -7.21 7.73 9.43
C GLU A 114 -6.00 7.46 8.52
N TYR A 115 -5.61 6.20 8.29
CA TYR A 115 -4.52 5.84 7.38
C TYR A 115 -4.94 6.01 5.92
N VAL A 116 -4.10 6.73 5.16
CA VAL A 116 -4.27 6.93 3.73
C VAL A 116 -3.72 5.73 2.98
N ARG A 117 -4.60 5.00 2.29
CA ARG A 117 -4.24 3.85 1.46
C ARG A 117 -4.26 4.24 -0.01
N SER A 118 -3.30 3.71 -0.77
CA SER A 118 -3.20 3.89 -2.21
C SER A 118 -3.52 2.58 -2.91
N SER A 119 -3.92 2.65 -4.18
CA SER A 119 -4.03 1.46 -5.03
C SER A 119 -2.66 0.98 -5.51
N ASN A 120 -1.65 1.85 -5.45
CA ASN A 120 -0.30 1.57 -5.90
C ASN A 120 0.63 1.57 -4.70
N HIS A 121 1.50 0.57 -4.64
CA HIS A 121 2.39 0.32 -3.53
C HIS A 121 3.79 0.04 -4.03
N GLU A 122 4.75 0.33 -3.17
CA GLU A 122 6.15 -0.03 -3.35
C GLU A 122 6.62 -0.79 -2.12
N ILE A 123 7.44 -1.81 -2.38
CA ILE A 123 8.13 -2.62 -1.40
C ILE A 123 9.62 -2.57 -1.76
N MET A 124 10.44 -2.27 -0.76
CA MET A 124 11.89 -2.35 -0.79
C MET A 124 12.33 -3.46 0.14
N VAL A 125 13.17 -4.37 -0.36
CA VAL A 125 13.77 -5.45 0.42
C VAL A 125 15.28 -5.30 0.39
N PHE A 126 15.90 -5.36 1.56
CA PHE A 126 17.35 -5.30 1.73
C PHE A 126 17.87 -6.60 2.34
N PHE A 127 18.91 -7.17 1.74
CA PHE A 127 19.64 -8.34 2.22
C PHE A 127 21.10 -7.99 2.48
N PHE A 128 21.71 -8.60 3.49
CA PHE A 128 22.99 -8.13 4.04
C PHE A 128 24.01 -9.26 4.08
N SER A 129 24.98 -9.21 3.16
CA SER A 129 26.14 -10.12 3.16
C SER A 129 27.35 -9.50 3.84
N GLU A 130 28.43 -10.26 3.96
CA GLU A 130 29.72 -9.76 4.47
C GLU A 130 30.30 -8.57 3.70
N GLN A 131 30.05 -8.49 2.38
CA GLN A 131 30.74 -7.56 1.47
C GLN A 131 29.83 -6.42 0.98
N GLN A 132 28.55 -6.71 0.78
CA GLN A 132 27.61 -5.80 0.14
C GLN A 132 26.17 -5.96 0.64
N VAL A 133 25.38 -4.92 0.39
CA VAL A 133 23.92 -4.91 0.57
C VAL A 133 23.28 -5.15 -0.78
N TYR A 134 22.40 -6.16 -0.83
CA TYR A 134 21.55 -6.40 -1.99
C TYR A 134 20.20 -5.73 -1.79
N PHE A 135 19.68 -5.19 -2.88
CA PHE A 135 18.44 -4.41 -2.90
C PHE A 135 17.51 -4.98 -3.96
N TYR A 136 16.25 -5.16 -3.57
CA TYR A 136 15.18 -5.53 -4.47
C TYR A 136 14.01 -4.55 -4.29
N ASN A 137 13.58 -3.91 -5.39
CA ASN A 137 12.37 -3.09 -5.41
C ASN A 137 11.24 -3.81 -6.14
N TYR A 138 10.06 -3.72 -5.57
CA TYR A 138 8.85 -4.33 -6.09
C TYR A 138 7.69 -3.35 -5.95
N SER A 139 7.25 -2.79 -7.07
CA SER A 139 6.15 -1.83 -7.14
C SER A 139 4.98 -2.46 -7.88
N PHE A 140 3.76 -2.33 -7.36
CA PHE A 140 2.59 -3.02 -7.91
C PHE A 140 1.30 -2.25 -7.70
N SER A 141 0.29 -2.58 -8.49
CA SER A 141 -1.08 -2.13 -8.27
C SER A 141 -1.95 -3.23 -7.65
N ILE A 142 -2.78 -2.88 -6.66
CA ILE A 142 -3.80 -3.79 -6.13
C ILE A 142 -5.09 -3.78 -6.95
N ILE A 143 -5.22 -2.90 -7.95
CA ILE A 143 -6.43 -2.75 -8.79
C ILE A 143 -6.18 -3.00 -10.29
N ASP A 144 -4.96 -3.37 -10.65
CA ASP A 144 -4.48 -3.62 -12.01
C ASP A 144 -3.34 -4.65 -12.00
N ASP A 145 -3.02 -5.28 -13.13
CA ASP A 145 -2.01 -6.34 -13.23
C ASP A 145 -0.57 -5.84 -13.37
N GLU A 146 -0.37 -4.53 -13.21
CA GLU A 146 0.92 -3.89 -13.38
C GLU A 146 1.86 -4.11 -12.19
N ILE A 147 3.09 -4.51 -12.55
CA ILE A 147 4.18 -4.79 -11.63
C ILE A 147 5.46 -4.25 -12.27
N ASN A 148 6.24 -3.52 -11.48
CA ASN A 148 7.59 -3.10 -11.83
C ASN A 148 8.56 -3.67 -10.78
N GLU A 149 9.65 -4.25 -11.25
CA GLU A 149 10.65 -4.89 -10.40
C GLU A 149 12.03 -4.34 -10.78
N GLY A 150 12.93 -4.27 -9.81
CA GLY A 150 14.33 -3.96 -10.05
C GLY A 150 15.21 -4.52 -8.94
N THR A 151 16.49 -4.63 -9.26
CA THR A 151 17.52 -5.21 -8.39
C THR A 151 18.76 -4.36 -8.49
N ASP A 152 19.39 -4.09 -7.35
CA ASP A 152 20.69 -3.45 -7.27
C ASP A 152 21.55 -4.11 -6.19
N GLU A 153 22.85 -3.89 -6.26
CA GLU A 153 23.81 -4.29 -5.24
C GLU A 153 24.76 -3.13 -4.95
N TYR A 154 25.08 -2.94 -3.67
CA TYR A 154 25.93 -1.84 -3.22
C TYR A 154 26.94 -2.32 -2.19
N PHE A 155 28.22 -2.09 -2.44
CA PHE A 155 29.23 -2.25 -1.39
C PHE A 155 28.95 -1.30 -0.23
N TYR A 156 29.27 -1.72 1.00
CA TYR A 156 29.02 -0.90 2.19
C TYR A 156 29.66 0.50 2.14
N ARG A 157 30.84 0.60 1.53
CA ARG A 157 31.56 1.87 1.31
C ARG A 157 30.81 2.85 0.40
N ASP A 158 29.98 2.33 -0.50
CA ASP A 158 29.23 3.10 -1.48
C ASP A 158 27.87 3.57 -0.97
N VAL A 159 27.36 2.96 0.11
CA VAL A 159 26.22 3.52 0.83
C VAL A 159 26.70 4.78 1.54
N VAL A 160 26.11 5.94 1.31
CA VAL A 160 26.49 7.20 1.98
C VAL A 160 25.71 7.38 3.27
N SER A 161 24.39 7.27 3.20
CA SER A 161 23.50 7.52 4.34
C SER A 161 22.21 6.72 4.26
N VAL A 162 21.65 6.43 5.44
CA VAL A 162 20.29 5.93 5.62
C VAL A 162 19.58 6.86 6.58
N SER A 163 18.42 7.37 6.18
CA SER A 163 17.61 8.28 6.98
C SER A 163 16.13 7.95 6.89
N THR A 164 15.41 8.44 7.90
CA THR A 164 13.95 8.47 7.94
C THR A 164 13.55 9.92 8.11
N SER A 165 12.55 10.37 7.37
CA SER A 165 12.05 11.73 7.45
C SER A 165 10.54 11.76 7.31
N SER A 166 9.90 12.60 8.11
CA SER A 166 8.50 12.96 7.90
C SER A 166 8.37 13.97 6.76
N THR A 167 7.49 13.70 5.81
CA THR A 167 7.10 14.63 4.75
C THR A 167 5.60 14.83 4.76
N THR A 168 5.15 15.99 4.28
CA THR A 168 3.72 16.30 4.13
C THR A 168 3.37 16.20 2.66
N THR A 169 2.31 15.45 2.33
CA THR A 169 1.87 15.26 0.95
C THR A 169 0.35 15.42 0.84
N THR A 170 -0.11 15.76 -0.36
CA THR A 170 -1.53 15.92 -0.68
C THR A 170 -2.02 14.72 -1.48
N TYR A 171 -3.27 14.33 -1.25
CA TYR A 171 -3.96 13.31 -2.03
C TYR A 171 -5.41 13.72 -2.26
N THR A 172 -5.99 13.23 -3.35
CA THR A 172 -7.44 13.36 -3.60
C THR A 172 -8.14 12.07 -3.22
N ASP A 173 -8.93 12.07 -2.15
CA ASP A 173 -9.70 10.88 -1.75
C ASP A 173 -10.66 10.48 -2.89
N SER A 174 -10.51 9.25 -3.38
CA SER A 174 -11.22 8.77 -4.57
C SER A 174 -12.72 8.59 -4.33
N ARG A 175 -13.14 8.49 -3.08
CA ARG A 175 -14.54 8.32 -2.66
C ARG A 175 -15.22 9.67 -2.49
N THR A 176 -14.58 10.63 -1.83
CA THR A 176 -15.17 11.95 -1.51
C THR A 176 -14.85 13.01 -2.55
N LYS A 177 -13.82 12.80 -3.39
CA LYS A 177 -13.24 13.75 -4.34
C LYS A 177 -12.69 15.02 -3.68
N LYS A 178 -12.39 14.96 -2.38
CA LYS A 178 -11.75 16.05 -1.64
C LYS A 178 -10.24 15.89 -1.66
N GLU A 179 -9.55 17.02 -1.78
CA GLU A 179 -8.11 17.08 -1.55
C GLU A 179 -7.85 17.21 -0.05
N GLU A 180 -6.96 16.38 0.46
CA GLU A 180 -6.57 16.36 1.86
C GLU A 180 -5.04 16.23 1.96
N THR A 181 -4.50 16.74 3.06
CA THR A 181 -3.07 16.70 3.36
C THR A 181 -2.82 15.74 4.52
N PHE A 182 -1.74 14.97 4.45
CA PHE A 182 -1.32 14.11 5.55
C PHE A 182 0.20 14.01 5.62
N SER A 183 0.69 13.60 6.80
CA SER A 183 2.10 13.34 7.06
C SER A 183 2.43 11.87 6.78
N LEU A 184 3.56 11.64 6.13
CA LEU A 184 4.08 10.33 5.77
C LEU A 184 5.53 10.22 6.22
N GLU A 185 5.87 9.11 6.86
CA GLU A 185 7.27 8.76 7.11
C GLU A 185 7.88 8.15 5.84
N VAL A 186 9.07 8.60 5.48
CA VAL A 186 9.77 8.16 4.27
C VAL A 186 11.15 7.64 4.67
N PHE A 187 11.46 6.43 4.25
CA PHE A 187 12.79 5.87 4.27
C PHE A 187 13.59 6.39 3.08
N LYS A 188 14.87 6.72 3.29
CA LYS A 188 15.80 7.08 2.23
C LYS A 188 17.16 6.42 2.44
N LEU A 189 17.67 5.78 1.40
CA LEU A 189 19.08 5.37 1.30
C LEU A 189 19.73 6.14 0.16
N THR A 190 20.91 6.71 0.40
CA THR A 190 21.69 7.45 -0.61
C THR A 190 23.02 6.75 -0.84
N THR A 191 23.44 6.62 -2.09
CA THR A 191 24.73 6.04 -2.49
C THR A 191 25.71 7.09 -3.02
N SER A 192 26.99 6.73 -3.13
CA SER A 192 28.08 7.58 -3.60
C SER A 192 27.90 8.03 -5.05
N GLY A 193 27.18 7.24 -5.86
CA GLY A 193 26.79 7.57 -7.23
C GLY A 193 25.65 8.59 -7.37
N ALA A 194 25.25 9.25 -6.28
CA ALA A 194 24.11 10.16 -6.21
C ALA A 194 22.73 9.53 -6.49
N THR A 195 22.65 8.20 -6.56
CA THR A 195 21.38 7.48 -6.55
C THR A 195 20.78 7.51 -5.15
N SER A 196 19.48 7.80 -5.05
CA SER A 196 18.76 7.65 -3.80
C SER A 196 17.51 6.81 -3.98
N MET A 197 17.37 5.81 -3.14
CA MET A 197 16.17 4.97 -3.03
C MET A 197 15.29 5.55 -1.94
N THR A 198 14.02 5.78 -2.24
CA THR A 198 13.05 6.32 -1.28
C THR A 198 11.79 5.50 -1.26
N CYS A 199 11.30 5.13 -0.08
CA CYS A 199 10.02 4.44 0.07
C CYS A 199 9.21 5.06 1.21
N ALA A 200 7.91 5.17 1.00
CA ALA A 200 6.97 5.47 2.06
C ALA A 200 6.96 4.34 3.10
N ILE A 201 6.75 4.67 4.37
CA ILE A 201 6.64 3.69 5.46
C ILE A 201 5.18 3.68 5.92
N GLN A 202 4.47 2.58 5.66
CA GLN A 202 3.06 2.43 6.07
C GLN A 202 2.92 2.20 7.58
N ASP A 203 3.76 1.34 8.16
CA ASP A 203 3.82 1.10 9.61
C ASP A 203 5.20 1.48 10.15
N SER A 204 5.31 2.72 10.63
CA SER A 204 6.58 3.24 11.13
C SER A 204 7.06 2.49 12.36
N ASN A 205 6.15 2.02 13.24
CA ASN A 205 6.51 1.42 14.52
C ASN A 205 7.18 0.05 14.36
N SER A 206 6.70 -0.78 13.42
CA SER A 206 7.29 -2.10 13.17
C SER A 206 8.67 -2.02 12.53
N VAL A 207 8.88 -1.06 11.61
CA VAL A 207 10.11 -0.97 10.80
C VAL A 207 11.24 -0.17 11.49
N GLN A 208 10.94 0.67 12.50
CA GLN A 208 11.97 1.48 13.18
C GLN A 208 13.15 0.65 13.72
N ASN A 209 12.86 -0.49 14.36
CA ASN A 209 13.90 -1.33 14.96
C ASN A 209 14.81 -1.95 13.88
N GLN A 210 14.23 -2.36 12.75
CA GLN A 210 14.96 -2.89 11.61
C GLN A 210 15.86 -1.82 10.99
N ILE A 211 15.33 -0.61 10.74
CA ILE A 211 16.11 0.53 10.22
C ILE A 211 17.26 0.89 11.17
N ARG A 212 17.06 0.81 12.49
CA ARG A 212 18.14 1.01 13.46
C ARG A 212 19.21 -0.07 13.34
N GLY A 213 18.82 -1.34 13.20
CA GLY A 213 19.74 -2.45 12.93
C GLY A 213 20.58 -2.21 11.67
N MET A 214 19.93 -1.83 10.57
CA MET A 214 20.60 -1.44 9.32
C MET A 214 21.65 -0.35 9.55
N LYS A 215 21.27 0.75 10.22
CA LYS A 215 22.18 1.88 10.48
C LYS A 215 23.41 1.45 11.28
N ASN A 216 23.24 0.54 12.25
CA ASN A 216 24.35 0.03 13.04
C ASN A 216 25.28 -0.85 12.21
N LEU A 217 24.72 -1.80 11.44
CA LEU A 217 25.50 -2.68 10.56
C LEU A 217 26.29 -1.88 9.52
N LEU A 218 25.66 -0.89 8.87
CA LEU A 218 26.31 -0.03 7.89
C LEU A 218 27.47 0.78 8.50
N ARG A 219 27.38 1.17 9.78
CA ARG A 219 28.47 1.90 10.47
C ARG A 219 29.64 0.99 10.78
N GLU A 220 29.35 -0.22 11.25
CA GLU A 220 30.36 -1.24 11.54
C GLU A 220 31.15 -1.60 10.28
N LYS A 221 30.45 -1.95 9.19
CA LYS A 221 31.06 -2.35 7.91
C LYS A 221 31.82 -1.25 7.18
N LYS A 222 31.59 0.02 7.52
CA LYS A 222 32.37 1.16 6.99
C LYS A 222 33.61 1.49 7.81
N SER A 223 33.63 1.07 9.06
CA SER A 223 34.72 1.37 10.01
C SER A 223 35.75 0.24 10.07
N ALA A 224 35.40 -0.94 9.57
CA ALA A 224 36.29 -2.07 9.31
C ALA A 224 37.03 -1.89 7.97
#